data_AF-A0A1H5XFJ8-F1
#
_entry.id   AF-A0A1H5XFJ8-F1
#
_cell.length_a   1.000
_cell.length_b   1.000
_cell.length_c   1.000
_cell.angle_alpha   90.00
_cell.angle_beta   90.00
_cell.angle_gamma   90.00
#
_symmetry.space_group_name_H-M   'P 1'
#
loop_
_entity.id
_entity.type
_entity.pdbx_description
1 polymer ?
#
loop_
_entity_poly.entity_id
_entity_poly.type
_entity_poly.pdbx_seq_one_letter_code
_entity_poly.pdbx_strand_id
1 'polypeptide(L)' 'KESEYDLGHEAGKVEGIEEGHEIGLKEGIEKGQLMTLVKLVQTGIITEEQAANNLSISKEEFEKILNEKIAKNICE' A
#
# COMPACT_ATOMS: atom_id res chain seq x y z
N LYS A 1 -12.58 -39.64 17.80
CA LYS A 1 -13.08 -38.68 16.77
C LYS A 1 -12.81 -37.22 17.19
N GLU A 2 -11.84 -37.00 18.08
CA GLU A 2 -11.59 -35.70 18.72
C GLU A 2 -10.36 -34.98 18.13
N SER A 3 -9.63 -35.62 17.22
CA SER A 3 -8.39 -35.08 16.66
C SER A 3 -8.58 -34.25 15.38
N GLU A 4 -9.68 -34.46 14.63
CA GLU A 4 -9.86 -33.86 13.30
C GLU A 4 -10.38 -32.41 13.36
N TYR A 5 -11.22 -32.10 14.35
CA TYR A 5 -11.76 -30.75 14.55
C TYR A 5 -10.71 -29.77 15.06
N ASP A 6 -9.82 -30.20 15.97
CA ASP A 6 -8.74 -29.38 16.49
C ASP A 6 -7.69 -29.07 15.42
N LEU A 7 -7.36 -30.06 14.57
CA LEU A 7 -6.47 -29.87 13.43
C LEU A 7 -7.03 -28.87 12.42
N GLY A 8 -8.33 -28.94 12.10
CA GLY A 8 -8.99 -27.99 11.20
C GLY A 8 -9.04 -26.56 11.76
N HIS A 9 -9.20 -26.41 13.08
CA HIS A 9 -9.23 -25.10 13.71
C HIS A 9 -7.85 -24.44 13.79
N GLU A 10 -6.81 -25.22 14.12
CA GLU A 10 -5.43 -24.72 14.15
C GLU A 10 -4.90 -24.42 12.74
N ALA A 11 -5.24 -25.24 11.74
CA ALA A 11 -4.93 -24.96 10.34
C ALA A 11 -5.57 -23.65 9.87
N GLY A 12 -6.87 -23.45 10.12
CA GLY A 12 -7.57 -22.23 9.72
C GLY A 12 -7.05 -20.94 10.40
N LYS A 13 -6.51 -21.05 11.63
CA LYS A 13 -5.84 -19.91 12.29
C LYS A 13 -4.51 -19.57 11.64
N VAL A 14 -3.70 -20.57 11.35
CA VAL A 14 -2.39 -20.38 10.72
C VAL A 14 -2.57 -19.79 9.31
N GLU A 15 -3.46 -20.36 8.51
CA GLU A 15 -3.79 -19.87 7.18
C GLU A 15 -4.30 -18.42 7.23
N GLY A 16 -5.24 -18.10 8.14
CA GLY A 16 -5.75 -16.74 8.28
C GLY A 16 -4.71 -15.71 8.72
N ILE A 17 -3.73 -16.11 9.53
CA ILE A 17 -2.61 -15.22 9.94
C ILE A 17 -1.64 -15.02 8.77
N GLU A 18 -1.31 -16.06 8.02
CA GLU A 18 -0.43 -15.97 6.85
C GLU A 18 -1.06 -15.11 5.76
N GLU A 19 -2.33 -15.33 5.42
CA GLU A 19 -3.07 -14.53 4.45
C GLU A 19 -3.17 -13.06 4.91
N GLY A 20 -3.53 -12.82 6.16
CA GLY A 20 -3.62 -11.47 6.72
C GLY A 20 -2.28 -10.74 6.72
N HIS A 21 -1.19 -11.44 7.03
CA HIS A 21 0.16 -10.89 7.01
C HIS A 21 0.62 -10.58 5.58
N GLU A 22 0.37 -11.45 4.61
CA GLU A 22 0.75 -11.23 3.21
C GLU A 22 0.00 -10.03 2.60
N ILE A 23 -1.33 -9.96 2.82
CA ILE A 23 -2.14 -8.83 2.36
C ILE A 23 -1.68 -7.53 3.04
N GLY A 24 -1.50 -7.54 4.36
CA GLY A 24 -1.06 -6.38 5.12
C GLY A 24 0.33 -5.88 4.69
N LEU A 25 1.27 -6.80 4.46
CA LEU A 25 2.61 -6.48 3.97
C LEU A 25 2.55 -5.85 2.58
N LYS A 26 1.80 -6.44 1.66
CA LYS A 26 1.65 -5.93 0.29
C LYS A 26 1.04 -4.52 0.30
N GLU A 27 -0.09 -4.35 0.99
CA GLU A 27 -0.72 -3.03 1.10
C GLU A 27 0.19 -2.00 1.78
N GLY A 28 0.91 -2.40 2.82
CA GLY A 28 1.83 -1.53 3.55
C GLY A 28 2.98 -1.05 2.65
N ILE A 29 3.56 -1.95 1.84
CA ILE A 29 4.61 -1.62 0.89
C ILE A 29 4.10 -0.66 -0.18
N GLU A 30 2.95 -0.96 -0.80
CA GLU A 30 2.35 -0.11 -1.85
C GLU A 30 2.03 1.29 -1.32
N LYS A 31 1.39 1.39 -0.14
CA LYS A 31 1.08 2.66 0.52
C LYS A 31 2.36 3.44 0.88
N GLY A 32 3.39 2.76 1.39
CA GLY A 32 4.66 3.36 1.77
C GLY A 32 5.44 3.90 0.58
N GLN A 33 5.49 3.15 -0.52
CA GLN A 33 6.09 3.58 -1.78
C GLN A 33 5.40 4.84 -2.33
N LEU A 34 4.07 4.82 -2.39
CA LEU A 34 3.29 5.97 -2.88
C LEU A 34 3.54 7.22 -2.03
N MET A 35 3.51 7.10 -0.71
CA MET A 35 3.74 8.23 0.20
C MET A 35 5.16 8.79 0.07
N THR A 36 6.15 7.91 -0.10
CA THR A 36 7.55 8.31 -0.31
C THR A 36 7.67 9.12 -1.59
N LEU A 37 7.12 8.64 -2.70
CA LEU A 37 7.18 9.34 -3.98
C LEU A 37 6.47 10.69 -3.94
N VAL A 38 5.27 10.75 -3.35
CA VAL A 38 4.54 12.02 -3.14
C VAL A 38 5.40 13.02 -2.35
N LYS A 39 6.03 12.57 -1.25
CA LYS A 39 6.87 13.44 -0.43
C LYS A 39 8.11 13.92 -1.18
N LEU A 40 8.76 13.04 -1.95
CA LEU A 40 9.94 13.39 -2.76
C LEU A 40 9.60 14.45 -3.82
N VAL A 41 8.44 14.32 -4.47
CA VAL A 41 7.94 15.33 -5.42
C VAL A 41 7.63 16.65 -4.71
N GLN A 42 6.95 16.62 -3.56
CA GLN A 42 6.65 17.82 -2.77
C GLN A 42 7.91 18.54 -2.28
N THR A 43 8.96 17.79 -1.93
CA THR A 43 10.26 18.36 -1.54
C THR A 43 11.10 18.84 -2.74
N GLY A 44 10.66 18.58 -3.97
CA GLY A 44 11.37 18.94 -5.19
C GLY A 44 12.63 18.11 -5.46
N ILE A 45 12.77 16.94 -4.83
CA ILE A 45 13.92 16.03 -5.04
C ILE A 45 13.79 15.29 -6.38
N ILE A 46 12.55 14.92 -6.75
CA ILE A 46 12.23 14.24 -8.02
C ILE A 46 11.10 14.98 -8.72
N THR A 47 10.98 14.77 -10.04
CA THR A 47 9.85 15.30 -10.83
C THR A 47 8.63 14.37 -10.76
N GLU A 48 7.45 14.93 -11.03
CA GLU A 48 6.19 14.17 -11.15
C GLU A 48 6.29 13.05 -12.19
N GLU A 49 7.01 13.27 -13.29
CA GLU A 49 7.25 12.27 -14.34
C GLU A 49 8.09 11.11 -13.83
N GLN A 50 9.14 11.39 -13.06
CA GLN A 50 9.95 10.35 -12.43
C GLN A 50 9.13 9.53 -11.44
N ALA A 51 8.27 10.18 -10.65
CA ALA A 51 7.39 9.49 -9.70
C ALA A 51 6.32 8.64 -10.40
N ALA A 52 5.71 9.15 -11.47
CA ALA A 52 4.75 8.42 -12.30
C ALA A 52 5.37 7.17 -12.94
N ASN A 53 6.58 7.30 -13.51
CA ASN A 53 7.34 6.18 -14.06
C ASN A 53 7.66 5.11 -13.01
N ASN A 54 7.99 5.50 -11.77
CA ASN A 54 8.22 4.54 -10.69
C ASN A 54 6.97 3.74 -10.32
N LEU A 55 5.79 4.34 -10.48
CA LEU A 55 4.50 3.68 -10.25
C LEU A 55 3.94 3.01 -11.52
N SER A 56 4.63 3.11 -12.65
CA SER A 56 4.16 2.65 -13.98
C SER A 56 2.78 3.24 -14.35
N ILE A 57 2.52 4.49 -13.97
CA ILE A 57 1.31 5.24 -14.31
C ILE A 57 1.66 6.47 -15.15
N SER A 58 0.65 7.13 -15.71
CA SER A 58 0.84 8.40 -16.42
C SER A 58 1.09 9.57 -15.46
N LYS A 59 1.73 10.63 -15.97
CA LYS A 59 1.93 11.89 -15.22
C LYS A 59 0.61 12.46 -14.70
N GLU A 60 -0.44 12.42 -15.53
CA GLU A 60 -1.78 12.91 -15.21
C GLU A 60 -2.43 12.13 -14.06
N GLU A 61 -2.27 10.80 -14.05
CA GLU A 61 -2.75 9.97 -12.94
C GLU A 61 -1.99 10.28 -11.65
N PHE A 62 -0.68 10.48 -11.73
CA PHE A 62 0.12 10.87 -10.58
C PHE A 62 -0.29 12.25 -10.02
N GLU A 63 -0.55 13.23 -10.90
CA GLU A 63 -1.03 14.56 -10.51
C GLU A 63 -2.39 14.49 -9.80
N LYS A 64 -3.31 13.62 -10.24
CA LYS A 64 -4.58 13.39 -9.53
C LYS A 64 -4.32 12.86 -8.12
N ILE A 65 -3.46 11.85 -7.98
CA ILE A 65 -3.13 11.28 -6.67
C ILE A 65 -2.47 12.33 -5.77
N LEU A 66 -1.56 13.13 -6.31
CA LEU A 66 -0.90 14.22 -5.59
C LEU A 66 -1.93 15.24 -5.08
N ASN A 67 -2.85 15.69 -5.94
CA ASN A 67 -3.91 16.62 -5.58
C ASN A 67 -4.87 16.03 -4.52
N GLU A 68 -5.27 14.77 -4.66
CA GLU A 68 -6.10 14.08 -3.66
C GLU A 68 -5.41 13.99 -2.30
N LYS A 69 -4.10 13.72 -2.29
CA LYS A 69 -3.31 13.61 -1.05
C LYS A 69 -3.09 14.98 -0.40
N ILE A 70 -2.82 16.01 -1.18
CA ILE A 70 -2.72 17.40 -0.69
C ILE A 70 -4.06 17.83 -0.08
N ALA A 71 -5.18 17.57 -0.77
CA ALA A 71 -6.51 17.92 -0.27
C ALA A 71 -6.85 17.22 1.06
N LYS A 72 -6.39 15.98 1.26
CA LYS A 72 -6.56 15.24 2.51
C LYS A 72 -5.69 15.79 3.65
N ASN A 73 -4.46 16.25 3.36
CA ASN A 73 -3.57 16.84 4.37
C ASN A 73 -4.03 18.21 4.91
N ILE A 74 -4.95 18.90 4.22
CA ILE A 74 -5.50 20.20 4.66
C ILE A 74 -6.75 20.00 5.57
N CYS A 75 -7.27 18.77 5.66
CA CYS A 75 -8.50 18.45 6.39
C CYS A 75 -8.30 17.77 7.75
N GLU A 76 -7.06 17.70 8.28
CA GLU A 76 -6.77 17.24 9.66
C GLU A 76 -6.28 18.40 10.55
#